data_AF-E3JZX1-F1
#
_entry.id   AF-E3JZX1-F1
#
_cell.length_a   1.000
_cell.length_b   1.000
_cell.length_c   1.000
_cell.angle_alpha   90.00
_cell.angle_beta   90.00
_cell.angle_gamma   90.00
#
_symmetry.space_group_name_H-M   'P 1'
#
loop_
_entity.id
_entity.type
_entity.pdbx_description
1 polymer ?
#
loop_
_entity_poly.entity_id
_entity_poly.type
_entity_poly.pdbx_seq_one_letter_code
_entity_poly.pdbx_strand_id
1 'polypeptide(L)'
;MGQGRSSQARITNQDRAILDMKLQRDKLKQYQKKIETVLKLEEEVAKQCLLANNKPKALIALRKKKFQENLLSKTDQQLETLQNLVSSVEFSLIEKDVLFGLNQGNQILKEIHKELNIENVEKLMSETADSIAYQNEIGELLMSQMTNEEEEEVHKELEILQSLNQKVTDPQLVPHDEPPVSLSLPDVPTTALPAKTQTASPAEEPPNVDSTRVREREAIPA
;
A
#
# COMPACT_ATOMS: atom_id res chain seq x y z
N MET A 1 44.88 -4.44 18.50
CA MET A 1 44.69 -5.71 17.75
C MET A 1 43.30 -5.69 17.14
N GLY A 2 43.20 -5.46 15.82
CA GLY A 2 41.94 -5.49 15.11
C GLY A 2 41.57 -6.92 14.75
N GLN A 3 40.54 -7.48 15.39
CA GLN A 3 39.96 -8.74 14.95
C GLN A 3 39.03 -8.45 13.77
N GLY A 4 39.55 -8.71 12.57
CA GLY A 4 38.75 -8.86 11.37
C GLY A 4 37.85 -10.08 11.50
N ARG A 5 36.65 -9.89 12.05
CA ARG A 5 35.56 -10.86 11.90
C ARG A 5 34.95 -10.64 10.52
N SER A 6 35.52 -11.28 9.50
CA SER A 6 34.75 -11.54 8.27
C SER A 6 33.65 -12.54 8.63
N SER A 7 32.52 -12.03 9.13
CA SER A 7 31.30 -12.81 9.27
C SER A 7 30.83 -13.16 7.85
N GLN A 8 31.31 -14.28 7.32
CA GLN A 8 30.64 -14.91 6.18
C GLN A 8 29.18 -15.09 6.61
N ALA A 9 28.27 -14.36 5.98
CA ALA A 9 26.85 -14.47 6.21
C ALA A 9 26.49 -15.96 6.12
N ARG A 10 26.09 -16.57 7.24
CA ARG A 10 25.77 -17.98 7.28
C ARG A 10 24.51 -18.16 6.46
N ILE A 11 24.66 -18.64 5.23
CA ILE A 11 23.55 -18.95 4.33
C ILE A 11 22.64 -19.93 5.07
N THR A 12 21.41 -19.51 5.33
CA THR A 12 20.43 -20.32 6.05
C THR A 12 19.88 -21.41 5.12
N ASN A 13 19.37 -22.51 5.67
CA ASN A 13 18.65 -23.52 4.87
C ASN A 13 17.47 -22.90 4.09
N GLN A 14 16.86 -21.85 4.64
CA GLN A 14 15.80 -21.06 4.01
C GLN A 14 16.30 -20.34 2.74
N ASP A 15 17.47 -19.68 2.82
CA ASP A 15 18.07 -18.99 1.69
C ASP A 15 18.42 -19.95 0.55
N ARG A 16 18.88 -21.16 0.89
CA ARG A 16 19.13 -22.23 -0.09
C ARG A 16 17.84 -22.69 -0.77
N ALA A 17 16.77 -22.89 -0.01
CA ALA A 17 15.47 -23.29 -0.56
C ALA A 17 14.89 -22.20 -1.49
N ILE A 18 14.99 -20.93 -1.11
CA ILE A 18 14.56 -19.79 -1.95
C ILE A 18 15.39 -19.73 -3.24
N LEU A 19 16.71 -19.94 -3.14
CA LEU A 19 17.59 -20.00 -4.30
C LEU A 19 17.20 -21.14 -5.25
N ASP A 20 16.98 -22.34 -4.73
CA ASP A 20 16.60 -23.51 -5.52
C ASP A 20 15.27 -23.29 -6.25
N MET A 21 14.29 -22.68 -5.58
CA MET A 21 13.02 -22.29 -6.21
C MET A 21 13.24 -21.26 -7.33
N LYS A 22 14.04 -20.21 -7.10
CA LYS A 22 14.36 -19.21 -8.13
C LYS A 22 15.11 -19.81 -9.31
N LEU A 23 16.05 -20.72 -9.07
CA LEU A 23 16.74 -21.47 -10.13
C LEU A 23 15.77 -22.32 -10.94
N GLN A 24 14.82 -22.99 -10.29
CA GLN A 24 13.82 -23.79 -10.98
C GLN A 24 12.88 -22.92 -11.84
N ARG A 25 12.48 -21.75 -11.34
CA ARG A 25 11.75 -20.74 -12.13
C ARG A 25 12.49 -20.38 -13.41
N ASP A 26 13.78 -20.10 -13.29
CA ASP A 26 14.58 -19.63 -14.41
C ASP A 26 14.83 -20.77 -15.42
N LYS A 27 15.00 -22.00 -14.95
CA LYS A 27 15.04 -23.20 -15.80
C LYS A 27 13.72 -23.41 -16.56
N LEU A 28 12.57 -23.23 -15.90
CA LEU A 28 11.26 -23.33 -16.55
C LEU A 28 11.09 -22.25 -17.63
N LYS A 29 11.52 -21.00 -17.38
CA LYS A 29 11.52 -19.93 -18.40
C LYS A 29 12.41 -20.26 -19.59
N GLN A 30 13.59 -20.83 -19.35
CA GLN A 30 14.47 -21.29 -20.44
C GLN A 30 13.82 -22.43 -21.23
N TYR A 31 13.12 -23.34 -20.55
CA TYR A 31 12.40 -24.45 -21.18
C TYR A 31 11.22 -23.96 -22.03
N GLN A 32 10.44 -23.00 -21.52
CA GLN A 32 9.38 -22.30 -22.26
C GLN A 32 9.90 -21.72 -23.59
N LYS A 33 11.00 -20.94 -23.53
CA LYS A 33 11.62 -20.36 -24.73
C LYS A 33 12.08 -21.41 -25.75
N LYS A 34 12.57 -22.56 -25.27
CA LYS A 34 12.92 -23.69 -26.13
C LYS A 34 11.67 -24.27 -26.80
N ILE A 35 10.58 -24.52 -26.06
CA ILE A 35 9.33 -25.03 -26.62
C ILE A 35 8.77 -24.07 -27.67
N GLU A 36 8.75 -22.76 -27.40
CA GLU A 36 8.30 -21.75 -28.36
C GLU A 36 9.10 -21.77 -29.67
N THR A 37 10.41 -22.00 -29.57
CA THR A 37 11.26 -22.13 -30.76
C THR A 37 10.90 -23.37 -31.57
N VAL A 38 10.67 -24.51 -30.90
CA VAL A 38 10.26 -25.75 -31.58
C VAL A 38 8.87 -25.59 -32.20
N LEU A 39 7.94 -24.92 -31.53
CA LEU A 39 6.59 -24.68 -32.02
C LEU A 39 6.59 -23.86 -33.32
N LYS A 40 7.44 -22.83 -33.40
CA LYS A 40 7.65 -22.05 -34.64
C LYS A 40 8.19 -22.94 -35.77
N LEU A 41 9.19 -23.79 -35.48
CA LEU A 41 9.73 -24.72 -36.46
C LEU A 41 8.68 -25.73 -36.94
N GLU A 42 7.86 -26.27 -36.05
CA GLU A 42 6.79 -27.21 -36.44
C GLU A 42 5.69 -26.55 -37.27
N GLU A 43 5.42 -25.27 -37.01
CA GLU A 43 4.51 -24.49 -37.83
C GLU A 43 5.07 -24.26 -39.25
N GLU A 44 6.36 -23.93 -39.37
CA GLU A 44 7.03 -23.80 -40.66
C GLU A 44 7.04 -25.13 -41.43
N VAL A 45 7.37 -26.24 -40.75
CA VAL A 45 7.35 -27.58 -41.34
C VAL A 45 5.94 -27.96 -41.80
N ALA A 46 4.92 -27.63 -41.01
CA ALA A 46 3.53 -27.86 -41.41
C ALA A 46 3.18 -27.05 -42.67
N LYS A 47 3.55 -25.76 -42.73
CA LYS A 47 3.35 -24.90 -43.92
C LYS A 47 4.06 -25.47 -45.15
N GLN A 48 5.32 -25.89 -45.02
CA GLN A 48 6.09 -26.49 -46.11
C GLN A 48 5.47 -27.79 -46.61
N CYS A 49 5.00 -28.67 -45.70
CA CYS A 49 4.34 -29.92 -46.08
C CYS A 49 3.01 -29.69 -46.82
N LEU A 50 2.27 -28.61 -46.47
CA LEU A 50 1.06 -28.21 -47.18
C LEU A 50 1.37 -27.71 -48.59
N LEU A 51 2.42 -26.90 -48.76
CA LEU A 51 2.89 -26.45 -50.09
C LEU A 51 3.31 -27.62 -50.98
N ALA A 52 3.95 -28.63 -50.39
CA ALA A 52 4.34 -29.87 -51.08
C ALA A 52 3.17 -30.86 -51.30
N ASN A 53 1.92 -30.48 -50.99
CA ASN A 53 0.71 -31.32 -51.06
C ASN A 53 0.78 -32.63 -50.25
N ASN A 54 1.70 -32.76 -49.30
CA ASN A 54 1.87 -33.95 -48.49
C ASN A 54 1.02 -33.86 -47.21
N LYS A 55 -0.27 -34.14 -47.37
CA LYS A 55 -1.28 -34.15 -46.29
C LYS A 55 -0.91 -35.03 -45.08
N PRO A 56 -0.45 -36.29 -45.21
CA PRO A 56 -0.18 -37.12 -44.04
C PRO A 56 0.99 -36.60 -43.20
N LYS A 57 2.05 -36.04 -43.82
CA LYS A 57 3.15 -35.40 -43.08
C LYS A 57 2.71 -34.12 -42.37
N ALA A 58 1.89 -33.30 -43.02
CA ALA A 58 1.32 -32.09 -42.42
C ALA A 58 0.48 -32.40 -41.16
N LEU A 59 -0.34 -33.47 -41.20
CA LEU A 59 -1.14 -33.90 -40.05
C LEU A 59 -0.26 -34.31 -38.85
N ILE A 60 0.87 -34.98 -39.08
CA ILE A 60 1.79 -35.36 -38.01
C ILE A 60 2.44 -34.11 -37.39
N ALA A 61 2.87 -33.15 -38.22
CA ALA A 61 3.44 -31.88 -37.74
C ALA A 61 2.44 -31.10 -36.88
N LEU A 62 1.17 -31.02 -37.31
CA LEU A 62 0.11 -30.35 -36.54
C LEU A 62 -0.21 -31.06 -35.21
N ARG A 63 -0.17 -32.40 -35.17
CA ARG A 63 -0.33 -33.16 -33.92
C ARG A 63 0.81 -32.88 -32.94
N LYS A 64 2.05 -32.79 -33.42
CA LYS A 64 3.21 -32.42 -32.59
C LYS A 64 3.08 -31.00 -32.07
N LYS A 65 2.66 -30.06 -32.93
CA LYS A 65 2.40 -28.66 -32.55
C LYS A 65 1.40 -28.60 -31.39
N LYS A 66 0.26 -29.29 -31.52
CA LYS A 66 -0.76 -29.35 -30.47
C LYS A 66 -0.24 -29.98 -29.17
N PHE A 67 0.62 -30.99 -29.24
CA PHE A 67 1.26 -31.56 -28.06
C PHE A 67 2.17 -30.55 -27.35
N GLN A 68 2.96 -29.79 -28.12
CA GLN A 68 3.84 -28.75 -27.58
C GLN A 68 3.07 -27.57 -26.99
N GLU A 69 1.95 -27.16 -27.60
CA GLU A 69 1.05 -26.15 -27.03
C GLU A 69 0.50 -26.58 -25.67
N ASN A 70 0.08 -27.86 -25.54
CA ASN A 70 -0.35 -28.39 -24.24
C ASN A 70 0.78 -28.42 -23.22
N LEU A 71 2.00 -28.75 -23.65
CA LEU A 71 3.16 -28.75 -22.77
C LEU A 71 3.55 -27.34 -22.32
N LEU A 72 3.45 -26.36 -23.23
CA LEU A 72 3.64 -24.94 -22.94
C LEU A 72 2.63 -24.47 -21.88
N SER A 73 1.35 -24.74 -22.10
CA SER A 73 0.29 -24.39 -21.13
C SER A 73 0.51 -25.01 -19.74
N LYS A 74 0.92 -26.29 -19.67
CA LYS A 74 1.29 -26.92 -18.39
C LYS A 74 2.51 -26.26 -17.74
N THR A 75 3.49 -25.87 -18.55
CA THR A 75 4.70 -25.20 -18.05
C THR A 75 4.36 -23.80 -17.51
N ASP A 76 3.47 -23.07 -18.18
CA ASP A 76 2.99 -21.76 -17.72
C ASP A 76 2.26 -21.87 -16.37
N GLN A 77 1.37 -22.86 -16.21
CA GLN A 77 0.70 -23.15 -14.93
C GLN A 77 1.71 -23.50 -13.82
N GLN A 78 2.73 -24.29 -14.14
CA GLN A 78 3.80 -24.62 -13.18
C GLN A 78 4.64 -23.40 -12.81
N LEU A 79 4.88 -22.51 -13.77
CA LEU A 79 5.63 -21.29 -13.55
C LEU A 79 4.83 -20.29 -12.69
N GLU A 80 3.53 -20.17 -12.90
CA GLU A 80 2.63 -19.37 -12.07
C GLU A 80 2.59 -19.89 -10.63
N THR A 81 2.35 -21.19 -10.45
CA THR A 81 2.32 -21.80 -9.10
C THR A 81 3.65 -21.59 -8.36
N LEU A 82 4.79 -21.70 -9.06
CA LEU A 82 6.10 -21.48 -8.46
C LEU A 82 6.36 -20.00 -8.15
N GLN A 83 5.89 -19.06 -8.98
CA GLN A 83 5.96 -17.62 -8.68
C GLN A 83 5.13 -17.26 -7.44
N ASN A 84 3.91 -17.77 -7.34
CA ASN A 84 3.06 -17.57 -6.18
C ASN A 84 3.73 -18.12 -4.91
N LEU A 85 4.31 -19.33 -4.99
CA LEU A 85 5.03 -19.92 -3.86
C LEU A 85 6.25 -19.08 -3.44
N VAL A 86 7.06 -18.59 -4.39
CA VAL A 86 8.19 -17.69 -4.08
C VAL A 86 7.70 -16.44 -3.38
N SER A 87 6.65 -15.79 -3.90
CA SER A 87 6.09 -14.56 -3.31
C SER A 87 5.53 -14.81 -1.90
N SER A 88 4.84 -15.93 -1.68
CA SER A 88 4.33 -16.29 -0.36
C SER A 88 5.47 -16.52 0.64
N VAL A 89 6.55 -17.21 0.23
CA VAL A 89 7.71 -17.44 1.11
C VAL A 89 8.42 -16.13 1.46
N GLU A 90 8.61 -15.25 0.49
CA GLU A 90 9.20 -13.92 0.73
C GLU A 90 8.32 -13.08 1.67
N PHE A 91 7.01 -13.14 1.51
CA PHE A 91 6.07 -12.49 2.44
C PHE A 91 6.13 -13.06 3.85
N SER A 92 6.16 -14.40 4.00
CA SER A 92 6.31 -15.03 5.31
C SER A 92 7.64 -14.71 6.01
N LEU A 93 8.71 -14.45 5.25
CA LEU A 93 9.98 -13.98 5.81
C LEU A 93 9.83 -12.57 6.41
N ILE A 94 9.15 -11.67 5.70
CA ILE A 94 8.82 -10.33 6.22
C ILE A 94 7.92 -10.43 7.46
N GLU A 95 6.90 -11.30 7.41
CA GLU A 95 5.99 -11.52 8.52
C GLU A 95 6.73 -11.99 9.78
N LYS A 96 7.68 -12.92 9.63
CA LYS A 96 8.56 -13.35 10.72
C LYS A 96 9.34 -12.17 11.33
N ASP A 97 9.89 -11.28 10.50
CA ASP A 97 10.67 -10.14 10.97
C ASP A 97 9.78 -9.11 11.68
N VAL A 98 8.57 -8.86 11.18
CA VAL A 98 7.56 -8.02 11.85
C VAL A 98 7.19 -8.61 13.21
N LEU A 99 6.94 -9.92 13.28
CA LEU A 99 6.65 -10.61 14.55
C LEU A 99 7.80 -10.52 15.55
N PHE A 100 9.06 -10.59 15.07
CA PHE A 100 10.22 -10.38 15.93
C PHE A 100 10.28 -8.95 16.46
N GLY A 101 10.04 -7.95 15.61
CA GLY A 101 9.97 -6.55 16.01
C GLY A 101 8.87 -6.27 17.04
N LEU A 102 7.67 -6.84 16.85
CA LEU A 102 6.57 -6.73 17.81
C LEU A 102 6.91 -7.39 19.16
N ASN A 103 7.55 -8.55 19.17
CA ASN A 103 7.98 -9.21 20.39
C ASN A 103 9.03 -8.37 21.15
N GLN A 104 9.99 -7.79 20.44
CA GLN A 104 10.99 -6.91 21.05
C GLN A 104 10.35 -5.63 21.60
N GLY A 105 9.44 -5.01 20.86
CA GLY A 105 8.66 -3.87 21.36
C GLY A 105 7.83 -4.22 22.60
N ASN A 106 7.23 -5.41 22.65
CA ASN A 106 6.49 -5.89 23.82
C ASN A 106 7.39 -6.12 25.04
N GLN A 107 8.61 -6.64 24.84
CA GLN A 107 9.59 -6.80 25.91
C GLN A 107 10.02 -5.45 26.48
N ILE A 108 10.37 -4.48 25.62
CA ILE A 108 10.73 -3.13 26.04
C ILE A 108 9.56 -2.47 26.78
N LEU A 109 8.34 -2.61 26.28
CA LEU A 109 7.17 -2.05 26.95
C LEU A 109 6.96 -2.66 28.35
N LYS A 110 7.21 -3.97 28.51
CA LYS A 110 7.17 -4.64 29.82
C LYS A 110 8.26 -4.14 30.76
N GLU A 111 9.47 -3.87 30.25
CA GLU A 111 10.55 -3.29 31.04
C GLU A 111 10.20 -1.87 31.49
N ILE A 112 9.69 -1.02 30.59
CA ILE A 112 9.20 0.32 30.92
C ILE A 112 8.10 0.24 31.98
N HIS A 113 7.11 -0.65 31.81
CA HIS A 113 6.04 -0.83 32.79
C HIS A 113 6.54 -1.35 34.15
N LYS A 114 7.68 -2.03 34.18
CA LYS A 114 8.31 -2.50 35.41
C LYS A 114 9.14 -1.40 36.09
N GLU A 115 9.82 -0.57 35.30
CA GLU A 115 10.55 0.61 35.79
C GLU A 115 9.61 1.73 36.26
N LEU A 116 8.44 1.87 35.62
CA LEU A 116 7.29 2.61 36.14
C LEU A 116 6.69 1.83 37.32
N ASN A 117 7.45 1.82 38.42
CA ASN A 117 7.14 1.04 39.60
C ASN A 117 5.74 1.40 40.11
N ILE A 118 4.88 0.41 40.33
CA ILE A 118 3.54 0.62 40.91
C ILE A 118 3.66 1.35 42.26
N GLU A 119 4.68 1.04 43.04
CA GLU A 119 4.98 1.73 44.29
C GLU A 119 5.27 3.22 44.11
N ASN A 120 5.93 3.63 43.01
CA ASN A 120 6.17 5.04 42.73
C ASN A 120 4.87 5.75 42.32
N VAL A 121 3.99 5.07 41.59
CA VAL A 121 2.68 5.61 41.22
C VAL A 121 1.79 5.74 42.46
N GLU A 122 1.73 4.70 43.31
CA GLU A 122 0.98 4.71 44.57
C GLU A 122 1.49 5.78 45.54
N LYS A 123 2.82 5.90 45.68
CA LYS A 123 3.43 6.95 46.51
C LYS A 123 3.13 8.34 46.00
N LEU A 124 3.22 8.58 44.69
CA LEU A 124 2.93 9.89 44.09
C LEU A 124 1.45 10.24 44.22
N MET A 125 0.54 9.26 44.10
CA MET A 125 -0.89 9.46 44.38
C MET A 125 -1.16 9.78 45.85
N SER A 126 -0.50 9.08 46.80
CA SER A 126 -0.61 9.37 48.24
C SER A 126 -0.07 10.76 48.58
N GLU A 127 1.14 11.11 48.11
CA GLU A 127 1.74 12.43 48.34
C GLU A 127 0.90 13.56 47.73
N THR A 128 0.24 13.31 46.58
CA THR A 128 -0.70 14.27 45.98
C THR A 128 -1.96 14.42 46.82
N ALA A 129 -2.53 13.31 47.30
CA ALA A 129 -3.71 13.34 48.17
C ALA A 129 -3.42 14.09 49.49
N ASP A 130 -2.28 13.81 50.12
CA ASP A 130 -1.82 14.48 51.33
C ASP A 130 -1.55 15.97 51.09
N SER A 131 -0.95 16.33 49.94
CA SER A 131 -0.71 17.72 49.56
C SER A 131 -2.02 18.48 49.32
N ILE A 132 -3.01 17.85 48.69
CA ILE A 132 -4.35 18.44 48.50
C ILE A 132 -5.03 18.64 49.86
N ALA A 133 -4.97 17.65 50.75
CA ALA A 133 -5.52 17.76 52.09
C ALA A 133 -4.87 18.91 52.88
N TYR A 134 -3.53 19.03 52.82
CA TYR A 134 -2.79 20.13 53.43
C TYR A 134 -3.14 21.50 52.84
N GLN A 135 -3.30 21.61 51.52
CA GLN A 135 -3.77 22.85 50.90
C GLN A 135 -5.19 23.22 51.33
N ASN A 136 -6.08 22.24 51.46
CA ASN A 136 -7.44 22.48 51.93
C ASN A 136 -7.43 22.93 53.41
N GLU A 137 -6.58 22.33 54.24
CA GLU A 137 -6.39 22.74 55.64
C GLU A 137 -5.85 24.18 55.74
N ILE A 138 -4.85 24.54 54.91
CA ILE A 138 -4.38 25.93 54.81
C ILE A 138 -5.51 26.86 54.36
N GLY A 139 -6.30 26.44 53.37
CA GLY A 139 -7.45 27.21 52.89
C GLY A 139 -8.49 27.43 53.99
N GLU A 140 -8.80 26.41 54.78
CA GLU A 140 -9.73 26.51 55.91
C GLU A 140 -9.19 27.42 57.02
N LEU A 141 -7.90 27.32 57.35
CA LEU A 141 -7.25 28.20 58.32
C LEU A 141 -7.23 29.66 57.87
N LEU A 142 -6.90 29.92 56.60
CA LEU A 142 -6.94 31.27 56.01
C LEU A 142 -8.36 31.84 56.04
N MET A 143 -9.37 31.06 55.63
CA MET A 143 -10.78 31.47 55.71
C MET A 143 -11.23 31.75 57.15
N SER A 144 -10.72 31.00 58.13
CA SER A 144 -11.07 31.23 59.55
C SER A 144 -10.47 32.51 60.15
N GLN A 145 -9.37 33.01 59.58
CA GLN A 145 -8.66 34.21 60.05
C GLN A 145 -9.02 35.48 59.27
N MET A 146 -9.56 35.35 58.06
CA MET A 146 -10.00 36.49 57.25
C MET A 146 -11.36 37.02 57.69
N THR A 147 -11.53 38.33 57.58
CA THR A 147 -12.83 38.97 57.74
C THR A 147 -13.61 38.98 56.41
N ASN A 148 -14.94 39.03 56.47
CA ASN A 148 -15.79 39.03 55.27
C ASN A 148 -15.47 40.19 54.30
N GLU A 149 -14.97 41.33 54.80
CA GLU A 149 -14.58 42.48 53.98
C GLU A 149 -13.28 42.19 53.19
N GLU A 150 -12.29 41.55 53.83
CA GLU A 150 -11.04 41.13 53.18
C GLU A 150 -11.28 40.01 52.14
N GLU A 151 -12.22 39.11 52.39
CA GLU A 151 -12.63 38.09 51.42
C GLU A 151 -13.25 38.72 50.16
N GLU A 152 -14.08 39.77 50.33
CA GLU A 152 -14.69 40.50 49.21
C GLU A 152 -13.64 41.29 48.39
N GLU A 153 -12.59 41.81 49.02
CA GLU A 153 -11.46 42.43 48.33
C GLU A 153 -10.65 41.42 47.51
N VAL A 154 -10.37 40.24 48.08
CA VAL A 154 -9.68 39.14 47.36
C VAL A 154 -10.50 38.65 46.16
N HIS A 155 -11.82 38.54 46.30
CA HIS A 155 -12.70 38.19 45.18
C HIS A 155 -12.65 39.24 44.06
N LYS A 156 -12.65 40.54 44.40
CA LYS A 156 -12.51 41.63 43.41
C LYS A 156 -11.16 41.58 42.69
N GLU A 157 -10.06 41.32 43.40
CA GLU A 157 -8.74 41.16 42.78
C GLU A 157 -8.69 39.95 41.83
N LEU A 158 -9.30 38.83 42.23
CA LEU A 158 -9.41 37.63 41.41
C LEU A 158 -10.21 37.89 40.13
N GLU A 159 -11.34 38.61 40.20
CA GLU A 159 -12.11 39.02 39.02
C GLU A 159 -11.28 39.89 38.06
N ILE A 160 -10.47 40.81 38.61
CA ILE A 160 -9.56 41.64 37.80
C ILE A 160 -8.52 40.76 37.09
N LEU A 161 -7.88 39.82 37.79
CA LEU A 161 -6.89 38.90 37.20
C LEU A 161 -7.52 37.98 36.14
N GLN A 162 -8.73 37.48 36.38
CA GLN A 162 -9.49 36.70 35.40
C GLN A 162 -9.80 37.53 34.15
N SER A 163 -10.24 38.78 34.31
CA SER A 163 -10.52 39.68 33.19
C SER A 163 -9.26 40.02 32.38
N LEU A 164 -8.10 40.15 33.03
CA LEU A 164 -6.81 40.38 32.38
C LEU A 164 -6.35 39.14 31.59
N ASN A 165 -6.50 37.94 32.16
CA ASN A 165 -6.13 36.70 31.49
C ASN A 165 -7.07 36.36 30.31
N GLN A 166 -8.36 36.68 30.44
CA GLN A 166 -9.33 36.55 29.36
C GLN A 166 -9.06 37.54 28.21
N LYS A 167 -8.67 38.79 28.51
CA LYS A 167 -8.22 39.77 27.49
C LYS A 167 -6.95 39.36 26.74
N VAL A 168 -6.12 38.49 27.32
CA VAL A 168 -4.93 37.91 26.65
C VAL A 168 -5.30 36.67 25.81
N THR A 169 -6.43 36.02 26.12
CA THR A 169 -6.88 34.78 25.46
C THR A 169 -7.88 35.01 24.31
N ASP A 170 -8.34 36.25 24.06
CA ASP A 170 -9.16 36.61 22.90
C ASP A 170 -8.29 37.12 21.72
N PRO A 171 -8.09 36.35 20.63
CA PRO A 171 -7.47 36.83 19.40
C PRO A 171 -8.49 37.47 18.44
N GLN A 172 -9.64 37.96 18.92
CA GLN A 172 -10.72 38.46 18.05
C GLN A 172 -11.34 39.78 18.51
N LEU A 173 -10.52 40.82 18.67
CA LEU A 173 -11.02 42.20 18.57
C LEU A 173 -10.02 43.05 17.78
N VAL A 174 -9.80 42.68 16.52
CA VAL A 174 -9.44 43.64 15.48
C VAL A 174 -10.75 44.19 14.91
N PRO A 175 -11.04 45.50 15.05
CA PRO A 175 -12.19 46.11 14.39
C PRO A 175 -11.92 46.13 12.88
N HIS A 176 -12.44 45.15 12.16
CA HIS A 176 -12.58 45.24 10.71
C HIS A 176 -13.85 46.02 10.39
N ASP A 177 -13.70 47.34 10.31
CA ASP A 177 -14.65 48.20 9.62
C ASP A 177 -14.22 48.24 8.15
N GLU A 178 -14.62 47.23 7.36
CA GLU A 178 -14.63 47.28 5.88
C GLU A 178 -15.47 46.12 5.30
N PRO A 179 -16.29 46.36 4.26
CA PRO A 179 -17.32 45.45 3.79
C PRO A 179 -16.75 44.18 3.12
N PRO A 180 -17.51 43.06 3.07
CA PRO A 180 -16.97 41.78 2.65
C PRO A 180 -16.72 41.78 1.14
N VAL A 181 -15.45 41.72 0.74
CA VAL A 181 -15.06 41.43 -0.65
C VAL A 181 -15.15 39.92 -0.83
N SER A 182 -16.09 39.47 -1.67
CA SER A 182 -16.27 38.09 -2.08
C SER A 182 -15.04 37.58 -2.84
N LEU A 183 -14.22 36.73 -2.20
CA LEU A 183 -13.13 36.00 -2.86
C LEU A 183 -13.69 34.74 -3.52
N SER A 184 -13.81 34.74 -4.86
CA SER A 184 -14.15 33.56 -5.65
C SER A 184 -12.93 32.63 -5.74
N LEU A 185 -12.97 31.50 -5.03
CA LEU A 185 -12.03 30.40 -5.21
C LEU A 185 -12.35 29.65 -6.53
N PRO A 186 -11.35 29.15 -7.28
CA PRO A 186 -11.58 28.42 -8.52
C PRO A 186 -12.22 27.04 -8.29
N ASP A 187 -13.18 26.69 -9.14
CA ASP A 187 -13.97 25.45 -9.11
C ASP A 187 -13.12 24.19 -9.33
N VAL A 188 -13.43 23.15 -8.55
CA VAL A 188 -12.85 21.81 -8.66
C VAL A 188 -13.30 21.18 -9.99
N PRO A 189 -12.41 20.56 -10.80
CA PRO A 189 -12.81 20.02 -12.09
C PRO A 189 -13.84 18.89 -11.95
N THR A 190 -15.07 19.15 -12.40
CA THR A 190 -16.14 18.16 -12.53
C THR A 190 -15.98 17.44 -13.87
N THR A 191 -15.07 16.47 -13.95
CA THR A 191 -15.00 15.56 -15.11
C THR A 191 -15.65 14.24 -14.74
N ALA A 192 -16.82 13.95 -15.31
CA ALA A 192 -17.52 12.68 -15.14
C ALA A 192 -16.79 11.54 -15.89
N LEU A 193 -16.62 10.41 -15.21
CA LEU A 193 -16.07 9.16 -15.76
C LEU A 193 -17.03 8.54 -16.80
N PRO A 194 -16.53 8.00 -17.94
CA PRO A 194 -17.39 7.41 -18.96
C PRO A 194 -17.96 6.05 -18.52
N ALA A 195 -19.28 6.00 -18.40
CA ALA A 195 -20.04 4.77 -18.16
C ALA A 195 -20.21 3.96 -19.45
N LYS A 196 -19.89 2.67 -19.34
CA LYS A 196 -20.05 1.59 -20.32
C LYS A 196 -21.53 1.38 -20.66
N THR A 197 -21.92 1.47 -21.93
CA THR A 197 -23.25 1.06 -22.39
C THR A 197 -23.13 -0.13 -23.33
N GLN A 198 -23.57 -1.29 -22.84
CA GLN A 198 -23.98 -2.44 -23.64
C GLN A 198 -25.45 -2.25 -24.01
N THR A 199 -25.80 -2.37 -25.29
CA THR A 199 -27.14 -2.80 -25.71
C THR A 199 -27.00 -3.65 -26.97
N ALA A 200 -27.65 -4.81 -26.93
CA ALA A 200 -27.72 -5.79 -28.00
C ALA A 200 -29.11 -5.72 -28.68
N SER A 201 -29.09 -5.65 -30.02
CA SER A 201 -30.00 -6.26 -31.03
C SER A 201 -31.50 -5.91 -31.07
N PRO A 202 -32.27 -6.21 -32.17
CA PRO A 202 -31.91 -6.74 -33.50
C PRO A 202 -32.60 -6.07 -34.74
N ALA A 203 -32.06 -6.39 -35.94
CA ALA A 203 -32.71 -6.57 -37.26
C ALA A 203 -33.42 -5.39 -37.97
N GLU A 204 -32.95 -5.01 -39.18
CA GLU A 204 -33.62 -5.26 -40.48
C GLU A 204 -32.77 -4.64 -41.64
N GLU A 205 -32.50 -5.42 -42.69
CA GLU A 205 -31.84 -5.09 -43.98
C GLU A 205 -32.86 -5.40 -45.10
N PRO A 206 -32.64 -5.10 -46.40
CA PRO A 206 -32.02 -3.97 -47.14
C PRO A 206 -33.09 -3.45 -48.19
N PRO A 207 -32.85 -2.93 -49.43
CA PRO A 207 -31.65 -2.61 -50.25
C PRO A 207 -31.64 -1.15 -50.82
N ASN A 208 -30.60 -0.59 -51.46
CA ASN A 208 -30.11 -0.90 -52.81
C ASN A 208 -28.94 0.05 -53.21
N VAL A 209 -28.13 -0.40 -54.19
CA VAL A 209 -26.98 0.18 -54.93
C VAL A 209 -27.09 1.68 -55.32
N ASP A 210 -26.02 2.46 -55.55
CA ASP A 210 -24.99 2.32 -56.60
C ASP A 210 -23.94 3.46 -56.57
N SER A 211 -22.74 3.17 -57.11
CA SER A 211 -21.71 4.09 -57.66
C SER A 211 -20.97 5.04 -56.67
N THR A 212 -19.67 5.32 -56.71
CA THR A 212 -18.67 5.36 -57.78
C THR A 212 -17.25 5.14 -57.24
N ARG A 213 -16.53 4.31 -57.98
CA ARG A 213 -15.08 4.10 -58.12
C ARG A 213 -14.29 5.41 -58.35
N VAL A 214 -13.26 5.67 -57.54
CA VAL A 214 -12.02 6.30 -58.03
C VAL A 214 -10.82 5.53 -57.47
N ARG A 215 -10.14 4.85 -58.39
CA ARG A 215 -8.75 4.40 -58.24
C ARG A 215 -7.87 5.61 -58.54
N GLU A 216 -6.89 5.87 -57.70
CA GLU A 216 -5.61 6.37 -58.18
C GLU A 216 -4.51 5.46 -57.64
N ARG A 217 -3.84 4.82 -58.60
CA ARG A 217 -2.64 4.02 -58.45
C ARG A 217 -1.50 4.81 -59.07
N GLU A 218 -0.30 4.54 -58.55
CA GLU A 218 0.98 4.54 -59.26
C GLU A 218 1.59 5.93 -59.58
N ALA A 219 2.90 6.17 -59.52
CA ALA A 219 4.03 5.27 -59.38
C ALA A 219 5.35 6.02 -59.04
N ILE A 220 6.24 5.52 -58.14
CA ILE A 220 7.53 4.76 -58.34
C ILE A 220 8.71 5.74 -58.75
N PRO A 221 10.01 5.37 -58.74
CA PRO A 221 11.09 5.96 -57.92
C PRO A 221 12.36 6.28 -58.76
N ALA A 222 13.47 6.66 -58.12
CA ALA A 222 14.85 6.30 -58.46
C ALA A 222 15.79 6.79 -57.36
#